data_AF-A0A3L7MMW6-F1
#
_entry.id   AF-A0A3L7MMW6-F1
#
_cell.length_a   1.000
_cell.length_b   1.000
_cell.length_c   1.000
_cell.angle_alpha   90.00
_cell.angle_beta   90.00
_cell.angle_gamma   90.00
#
_symmetry.space_group_name_H-M   'P 1'
#
loop_
_entity.id
_entity.type
_entity.pdbx_description
1 polymer ?
#
loop_
_entity_poly.entity_id
_entity_poly.type
_entity_poly.pdbx_seq_one_letter_code
_entity_poly.pdbx_strand_id
1 'polypeptide(L)'
;QFLTTTFTGMGSDAAEKILEEAQLTRRQSPSRLKKDAIAALHTAMQHVNLDEGQTMSVLRYANRVPLQFQHAACAVTQTILANNWRSYGLSQSRGSLPSGPVTIMVHMASVWVPFTSESKEAIASYPEITKEIRLALQSVGRKLGMYLRRRLRVAQEGQRRNIFLRYLGEVATAVSSMNGINRDALYQRLLEVAKRKTAEADTILNDRGRKIEDEELDLGENVVIVAPVLPHVVKHPIEPESGTPAQPNRSAVSKGKKGSKSPARKVTPQKSHKKNKRT
;
A
#
# COMPACT_ATOMS: atom_id res chain seq x y z
N GLN A 1 -4.01 -15.63 14.30
CA GLN A 1 -2.83 -16.52 14.44
C GLN A 1 -2.37 -17.04 13.10
N PHE A 2 -3.15 -17.86 12.37
CA PHE A 2 -2.74 -18.36 11.04
C PHE A 2 -2.15 -17.27 10.13
N LEU A 3 -2.86 -16.15 9.99
CA LEU A 3 -2.43 -15.01 9.19
C LEU A 3 -1.06 -14.42 9.63
N THR A 4 -0.83 -14.28 10.94
CA THR A 4 0.39 -13.66 11.49
C THR A 4 1.59 -14.60 11.57
N THR A 5 1.38 -15.92 11.67
CA THR A 5 2.49 -16.90 11.74
C THR A 5 2.88 -17.47 10.39
N THR A 6 1.92 -17.63 9.46
CA THR A 6 2.19 -18.27 8.17
C THR A 6 2.73 -17.27 7.15
N PHE A 7 2.26 -16.02 7.19
CA PHE A 7 2.67 -15.00 6.24
C PHE A 7 3.71 -14.08 6.86
N THR A 8 4.84 -13.95 6.16
CA THR A 8 5.95 -13.09 6.58
C THR A 8 5.57 -11.62 6.49
N GLY A 9 5.89 -10.85 7.53
CA GLY A 9 5.64 -9.40 7.55
C GLY A 9 4.21 -8.99 7.89
N MET A 10 3.32 -9.93 8.22
CA MET A 10 1.95 -9.61 8.61
C MET A 10 1.85 -9.38 10.13
N GLY A 11 1.68 -8.11 10.52
CA GLY A 11 1.40 -7.73 11.91
C GLY A 11 -0.01 -8.13 12.37
N SER A 12 -0.27 -8.02 13.67
CA SER A 12 -1.61 -8.24 14.26
C SER A 12 -2.66 -7.33 13.63
N ASP A 13 -2.30 -6.07 13.42
CA ASP A 13 -3.21 -5.02 12.97
C ASP A 13 -3.55 -5.21 11.48
N ALA A 14 -2.57 -5.63 10.70
CA ALA A 14 -2.72 -5.99 9.30
C ALA A 14 -3.63 -7.22 9.13
N ALA A 15 -3.43 -8.24 9.97
CA ALA A 15 -4.31 -9.42 10.00
C ALA A 15 -5.74 -9.07 10.42
N GLU A 16 -5.93 -8.09 11.30
CA GLU A 16 -7.25 -7.61 11.72
C GLU A 16 -7.99 -6.91 10.58
N LYS A 17 -7.33 -6.00 9.86
CA LYS A 17 -7.89 -5.33 8.67
C LYS A 17 -8.35 -6.33 7.60
N ILE A 18 -7.55 -7.38 7.33
CA ILE A 18 -7.92 -8.43 6.37
C ILE A 18 -9.17 -9.19 6.81
N LEU A 19 -9.28 -9.50 8.11
CA LEU A 19 -10.43 -10.23 8.64
C LEU A 19 -11.70 -9.36 8.63
N GLU A 20 -11.58 -8.06 8.87
CA GLU A 20 -12.68 -7.11 8.80
C GLU A 20 -13.22 -6.99 7.38
N GLU A 21 -12.35 -6.82 6.39
CA GLU A 21 -12.71 -6.75 4.97
C GLU A 21 -13.35 -8.06 4.47
N ALA A 22 -12.81 -9.21 4.92
CA ALA A 22 -13.37 -10.52 4.60
C ALA A 22 -14.64 -10.88 5.40
N GLN A 23 -15.08 -10.02 6.33
CA GLN A 23 -16.20 -10.26 7.24
C GLN A 23 -16.08 -11.56 8.06
N LEU A 24 -14.85 -11.94 8.42
CA LEU A 24 -14.56 -13.17 9.16
C LEU A 24 -14.31 -12.89 10.65
N THR A 25 -14.77 -13.81 11.51
CA THR A 25 -14.57 -13.67 12.96
C THR A 25 -13.20 -14.22 13.39
N ARG A 26 -12.57 -13.57 14.38
CA ARG A 26 -11.18 -13.83 14.84
C ARG A 26 -10.92 -15.25 15.37
N ARG A 27 -11.97 -15.98 15.76
CA ARG A 27 -11.89 -17.30 16.42
C ARG A 27 -12.34 -18.47 15.53
N GLN A 28 -12.18 -18.36 14.22
CA GLN A 28 -12.45 -19.47 13.30
C GLN A 28 -11.19 -20.27 13.01
N SER A 29 -11.31 -21.60 13.03
CA SER A 29 -10.22 -22.50 12.64
C SER A 29 -10.10 -22.54 11.11
N PRO A 30 -8.90 -22.40 10.53
CA PRO A 30 -8.70 -22.43 9.07
C PRO A 30 -9.28 -23.69 8.40
N SER A 31 -9.24 -24.83 9.09
CA SER A 31 -9.76 -26.11 8.60
C SER A 31 -11.27 -26.20 8.46
N ARG A 32 -12.04 -25.27 9.07
CA ARG A 32 -13.52 -25.29 9.04
C ARG A 32 -14.11 -24.19 8.15
N LEU A 33 -13.28 -23.44 7.42
CA LEU A 33 -13.75 -22.39 6.53
C LEU A 33 -14.39 -22.99 5.27
N LYS A 34 -15.56 -22.45 4.89
CA LYS A 34 -16.24 -22.80 3.63
C LYS A 34 -15.50 -22.22 2.43
N LYS A 35 -15.66 -22.82 1.25
CA LYS A 35 -15.01 -22.35 0.01
C LYS A 35 -15.30 -20.88 -0.30
N ASP A 36 -16.53 -20.42 -0.07
CA ASP A 36 -16.93 -19.02 -0.31
C ASP A 36 -16.21 -18.05 0.64
N ALA A 37 -16.04 -18.44 1.90
CA ALA A 37 -15.30 -17.67 2.91
C ALA A 37 -13.80 -17.62 2.59
N ILE A 38 -13.24 -18.71 2.02
CA ILE A 38 -11.85 -18.73 1.55
C ILE A 38 -11.68 -17.79 0.36
N ALA A 39 -12.63 -17.78 -0.58
CA ALA A 39 -12.61 -16.86 -1.72
C ALA A 39 -12.70 -15.40 -1.26
N ALA A 40 -13.59 -15.09 -0.32
CA ALA A 40 -13.70 -13.76 0.27
C ALA A 40 -12.40 -13.32 0.97
N LEU A 41 -11.79 -14.23 1.75
CA LEU A 41 -10.49 -13.97 2.39
C LEU A 41 -9.38 -13.73 1.35
N HIS A 42 -9.34 -14.52 0.28
CA HIS A 42 -8.36 -14.36 -0.78
C HIS A 42 -8.51 -13.01 -1.49
N THR A 43 -9.73 -12.60 -1.82
CA THR A 43 -10.01 -11.28 -2.40
C THR A 43 -9.61 -10.16 -1.45
N ALA A 44 -9.94 -10.27 -0.14
CA ALA A 44 -9.50 -9.30 0.86
C ALA A 44 -7.96 -9.20 0.93
N MET A 45 -7.25 -10.32 0.90
CA MET A 45 -5.78 -10.33 0.90
C MET A 45 -5.16 -9.65 -0.33
N GLN A 46 -5.85 -9.62 -1.47
CA GLN A 46 -5.36 -8.96 -2.68
C GLN A 46 -5.56 -7.44 -2.68
N HIS A 47 -6.59 -6.94 -1.98
CA HIS A 47 -6.98 -5.53 -2.03
C HIS A 47 -6.58 -4.73 -0.79
N VAL A 48 -6.33 -5.40 0.35
CA VAL A 48 -5.91 -4.71 1.57
C VAL A 48 -4.44 -4.33 1.46
N ASN A 49 -4.16 -3.03 1.43
CA ASN A 49 -2.80 -2.51 1.52
C ASN A 49 -2.26 -2.68 2.95
N LEU A 50 -1.28 -3.58 3.11
CA LEU A 50 -0.68 -3.95 4.40
C LEU A 50 0.51 -3.07 4.81
N ASP A 51 0.79 -2.01 4.05
CA ASP A 51 1.93 -1.11 4.30
C ASP A 51 1.86 -0.47 5.71
N GLU A 52 0.65 -0.31 6.25
CA GLU A 52 0.39 0.21 7.59
C GLU A 52 0.36 -0.93 8.61
N GLY A 53 1.52 -1.26 9.18
CA GLY A 53 1.65 -2.21 10.29
C GLY A 53 2.68 -3.32 10.05
N GLN A 54 3.26 -3.40 8.85
CA GLN A 54 4.39 -4.29 8.61
C GLN A 54 5.63 -3.80 9.36
N THR A 55 6.27 -4.71 10.10
CA THR A 55 7.57 -4.46 10.71
C THR A 55 8.69 -4.83 9.75
N MET A 56 9.80 -4.11 9.81
CA MET A 56 10.99 -4.42 9.03
C MET A 56 11.49 -5.83 9.30
N SER A 57 11.80 -6.57 8.23
CA SER A 57 12.43 -7.89 8.30
C SER A 57 13.95 -7.77 8.26
N VAL A 58 14.66 -8.56 9.09
CA VAL A 58 16.12 -8.55 9.17
C VAL A 58 16.68 -9.93 8.84
N LEU A 59 17.41 -10.01 7.74
CA LEU A 59 18.10 -11.20 7.27
C LEU A 59 19.58 -11.08 7.63
N ARG A 60 20.07 -12.02 8.45
CA ARG A 60 21.44 -12.02 8.96
C ARG A 60 22.19 -13.19 8.36
N TYR A 61 23.39 -12.92 7.84
CA TYR A 61 24.26 -13.95 7.29
C TYR A 61 25.67 -13.81 7.83
N ALA A 62 26.32 -14.94 8.09
CA ALA A 62 27.74 -15.02 8.38
C ALA A 62 28.36 -16.09 7.48
N ASN A 63 29.40 -15.75 6.71
CA ASN A 63 30.07 -16.68 5.79
C ASN A 63 29.09 -17.51 4.91
N ARG A 64 28.11 -16.83 4.30
CA ARG A 64 27.04 -17.40 3.45
C ARG A 64 26.04 -18.32 4.18
N VAL A 65 26.10 -18.40 5.51
CA VAL A 65 25.16 -19.17 6.33
C VAL A 65 24.12 -18.22 6.94
N PRO A 66 22.80 -18.51 6.80
CA PRO A 66 21.75 -17.71 7.42
C PRO A 66 21.71 -17.94 8.94
N LEU A 67 21.62 -16.87 9.72
CA LEU A 67 21.50 -16.90 11.18
C LEU A 67 20.03 -16.70 11.57
N GLN A 68 19.36 -17.76 11.99
CA GLN A 68 17.92 -17.77 12.24
C GLN A 68 17.57 -17.55 13.70
N PHE A 69 18.40 -17.97 14.67
CA PHE A 69 18.07 -17.86 16.08
C PHE A 69 18.76 -16.68 16.76
N GLN A 70 18.33 -16.35 17.98
CA GLN A 70 18.96 -15.34 18.85
C GLN A 70 19.11 -13.93 18.22
N HIS A 71 18.06 -13.45 17.56
CA HIS A 71 18.05 -12.11 16.94
C HIS A 71 18.44 -10.98 17.90
N ALA A 72 17.95 -11.00 19.14
CA ALA A 72 18.19 -9.94 20.12
C ALA A 72 19.66 -9.83 20.57
N ALA A 73 20.38 -10.95 20.61
CA ALA A 73 21.79 -10.99 21.04
C ALA A 73 22.77 -10.61 19.91
N CYS A 74 22.32 -10.61 18.66
CA CYS A 74 23.19 -10.38 17.52
C CYS A 74 23.54 -8.90 17.32
N ALA A 75 24.83 -8.62 17.13
CA ALA A 75 25.35 -7.28 16.84
C ALA A 75 24.64 -6.58 15.67
N VAL A 76 24.27 -7.33 14.63
CA VAL A 76 23.53 -6.80 13.46
C VAL A 76 22.20 -6.20 13.89
N THR A 77 21.37 -6.95 14.61
CA THR A 77 20.05 -6.50 15.06
C THR A 77 20.17 -5.32 16.02
N GLN A 78 21.13 -5.38 16.96
CA GLN A 78 21.40 -4.29 17.89
C GLN A 78 21.80 -3.00 17.16
N THR A 79 22.64 -3.12 16.12
CA THR A 79 23.07 -1.97 15.31
C THR A 79 21.91 -1.39 14.50
N ILE A 80 21.05 -2.24 13.93
CA ILE A 80 19.84 -1.81 13.21
C ILE A 80 18.88 -1.08 14.14
N LEU A 81 18.64 -1.61 15.34
CA LEU A 81 17.77 -0.98 16.35
C LEU A 81 18.31 0.38 16.82
N ALA A 82 19.63 0.48 17.01
CA ALA A 82 20.29 1.71 17.44
C ALA A 82 20.39 2.78 16.34
N ASN A 83 20.24 2.40 15.07
CA ASN A 83 20.31 3.35 13.95
C ASN A 83 19.03 4.20 13.89
N ASN A 84 19.17 5.49 13.55
CA ASN A 84 18.02 6.38 13.36
C ASN A 84 17.44 6.23 11.95
N TRP A 85 16.35 5.48 11.82
CA TRP A 85 15.69 5.27 10.52
C TRP A 85 14.77 6.41 10.10
N ARG A 86 14.36 7.28 11.05
CA ARG A 86 13.47 8.40 10.78
C ARG A 86 14.10 9.44 9.85
N SER A 87 15.41 9.65 9.94
CA SER A 87 16.14 10.52 9.01
C SER A 87 16.16 9.99 7.57
N TYR A 88 15.88 8.70 7.38
CA TYR A 88 15.82 8.06 6.06
C TYR A 88 14.39 7.87 5.53
N GLY A 89 13.38 8.40 6.23
CA GLY A 89 11.98 8.36 5.79
C GLY A 89 11.19 7.13 6.25
N LEU A 90 11.72 6.34 7.19
CA LEU A 90 10.98 5.24 7.82
C LEU A 90 10.44 5.66 9.19
N SER A 91 9.22 5.24 9.52
CA SER A 91 8.67 5.43 10.86
C SER A 91 9.28 4.40 11.81
N GLN A 92 9.60 4.80 13.04
CA GLN A 92 10.16 3.90 14.05
C GLN A 92 9.62 4.30 15.42
N SER A 93 9.17 3.35 16.24
CA SER A 93 8.88 3.59 17.65
C SER A 93 10.14 3.36 18.51
N ARG A 94 10.18 3.89 19.73
CA ARG A 94 11.41 3.84 20.55
C ARG A 94 11.73 2.39 20.92
N GLY A 95 12.94 1.92 20.60
CA GLY A 95 13.41 0.58 20.97
C GLY A 95 12.85 -0.57 20.12
N SER A 96 12.13 -0.28 19.04
CA SER A 96 11.59 -1.27 18.10
C SER A 96 12.28 -1.17 16.73
N LEU A 97 12.09 -2.21 15.92
CA LEU A 97 12.42 -2.14 14.51
C LEU A 97 11.52 -1.13 13.81
N PRO A 98 12.03 -0.41 12.78
CA PRO A 98 11.22 0.51 12.02
C PRO A 98 10.03 -0.19 11.36
N SER A 99 8.92 0.55 11.29
CA SER A 99 7.70 0.15 10.61
C SER A 99 7.80 0.51 9.13
N GLY A 100 7.43 -0.44 8.29
CA GLY A 100 7.40 -0.35 6.84
C GLY A 100 7.71 -1.68 6.15
N PRO A 101 7.32 -1.83 4.88
CA PRO A 101 7.59 -3.01 4.06
C PRO A 101 9.05 -3.05 3.60
N VAL A 102 9.99 -3.11 4.55
CA VAL A 102 11.44 -3.07 4.28
C VAL A 102 12.08 -4.35 4.78
N THR A 103 12.95 -4.94 3.96
CA THR A 103 13.82 -6.04 4.36
C THR A 103 15.27 -5.58 4.29
N ILE A 104 16.00 -5.75 5.39
CA ILE A 104 17.43 -5.50 5.44
C ILE A 104 18.16 -6.83 5.47
N MET A 105 19.12 -6.99 4.55
CA MET A 105 20.06 -8.10 4.55
C MET A 105 21.44 -7.58 4.95
N VAL A 106 22.06 -8.22 5.94
CA VAL A 106 23.44 -7.96 6.33
C VAL A 106 24.21 -9.26 6.28
N HIS A 107 25.30 -9.27 5.52
CA HIS A 107 26.22 -10.40 5.42
C HIS A 107 27.59 -10.00 5.96
N MET A 108 28.10 -10.77 6.91
CA MET A 108 29.47 -10.65 7.41
C MET A 108 30.32 -11.78 6.83
N ALA A 109 31.48 -11.45 6.27
CA ALA A 109 32.45 -12.40 5.76
C ALA A 109 33.80 -12.17 6.42
N SER A 110 34.33 -13.20 7.09
CA SER A 110 35.67 -13.17 7.68
C SER A 110 36.23 -14.59 7.83
N VAL A 111 37.57 -14.70 7.92
CA VAL A 111 38.26 -15.99 8.19
C VAL A 111 37.76 -16.60 9.49
N TRP A 112 37.57 -15.75 10.50
CA TRP A 112 37.00 -16.12 11.78
C TRP A 112 35.91 -15.10 12.16
N VAL A 113 34.67 -15.58 12.26
CA VAL A 113 33.52 -14.79 12.70
C VAL A 113 33.40 -14.91 14.22
N PRO A 114 33.40 -13.81 14.98
CA PRO A 114 33.16 -13.87 16.41
C PRO A 114 31.68 -14.14 16.71
N PHE A 115 31.38 -15.32 17.21
CA PHE A 115 30.04 -15.70 17.66
C PHE A 115 29.89 -15.54 19.18
N THR A 116 28.67 -15.29 19.65
CA THR A 116 28.36 -15.20 21.09
C THR A 116 28.37 -16.56 21.79
N SER A 117 28.17 -17.65 21.04
CA SER A 117 28.12 -19.02 21.56
C SER A 117 28.68 -20.01 20.53
N GLU A 118 29.00 -21.22 20.99
CA GLU A 118 29.48 -22.33 20.15
C GLU A 118 28.47 -22.75 19.07
N SER A 119 27.18 -22.50 19.30
CA SER A 119 26.10 -22.81 18.36
C SER A 119 26.10 -21.91 17.12
N LYS A 120 26.90 -20.82 17.11
CA LYS A 120 27.08 -19.91 15.95
C LYS A 120 25.80 -19.23 15.44
N GLU A 121 24.88 -18.89 16.34
CA GLU A 121 23.58 -18.29 15.99
C GLU A 121 23.57 -16.76 15.96
N ALA A 122 24.51 -16.12 16.67
CA ALA A 122 24.58 -14.67 16.78
C ALA A 122 26.02 -14.17 16.75
N ILE A 123 26.24 -13.09 16.00
CA ILE A 123 27.51 -12.37 15.94
C ILE A 123 27.67 -11.52 17.21
N ALA A 124 28.85 -11.58 17.83
CA ALA A 124 29.17 -10.83 19.04
C ALA A 124 29.33 -9.33 18.78
N SER A 125 28.99 -8.51 19.78
CA SER A 125 28.91 -7.05 19.68
C SER A 125 30.26 -6.38 19.96
N TYR A 126 31.20 -6.52 19.03
CA TYR A 126 32.46 -5.77 19.07
C TYR A 126 32.25 -4.35 18.51
N PRO A 127 32.89 -3.31 19.10
CA PRO A 127 32.69 -1.93 18.68
C PRO A 127 33.15 -1.67 17.24
N GLU A 128 34.18 -2.37 16.76
CA GLU A 128 34.68 -2.27 15.38
C GLU A 128 33.63 -2.80 14.39
N ILE A 129 33.08 -3.97 14.66
CA ILE A 129 32.04 -4.61 13.82
C ILE A 129 30.78 -3.76 13.82
N THR A 130 30.36 -3.28 14.99
CA THR A 130 29.18 -2.41 15.15
C THR A 130 29.34 -1.10 14.39
N LYS A 131 30.54 -0.50 14.43
CA LYS A 131 30.86 0.72 13.69
C LYS A 131 30.77 0.49 12.18
N GLU A 132 31.34 -0.60 11.68
CA GLU A 132 31.33 -0.90 10.24
C GLU A 132 29.92 -1.19 9.73
N ILE A 133 29.15 -2.02 10.45
CA ILE A 133 27.74 -2.28 10.11
C ILE A 133 26.95 -0.97 10.11
N ARG A 134 27.19 -0.07 11.08
CA ARG A 134 26.52 1.24 11.13
C ARG A 134 26.84 2.07 9.89
N LEU A 135 28.10 2.17 9.47
CA LEU A 135 28.50 2.92 8.29
C LEU A 135 27.86 2.35 7.02
N ALA A 136 27.82 1.02 6.89
CA ALA A 136 27.14 0.35 5.79
C ALA A 136 25.62 0.63 5.77
N LEU A 137 24.95 0.58 6.93
CA LEU A 137 23.52 0.91 7.02
C LEU A 137 23.24 2.38 6.72
N GLN A 138 24.14 3.30 7.10
CA GLN A 138 24.00 4.72 6.79
C GLN A 138 24.15 5.01 5.30
N SER A 139 25.06 4.33 4.60
CA SER A 139 25.24 4.52 3.15
C SER A 139 23.99 4.10 2.38
N VAL A 140 23.42 2.93 2.71
CA VAL A 140 22.16 2.43 2.10
C VAL A 140 20.97 3.29 2.53
N GLY A 141 20.91 3.68 3.81
CA GLY A 141 19.86 4.53 4.34
C GLY A 141 19.77 5.88 3.63
N ARG A 142 20.90 6.52 3.32
CA ARG A 142 20.91 7.76 2.52
C ARG A 142 20.27 7.57 1.15
N LYS A 143 20.60 6.48 0.46
CA LYS A 143 20.03 6.16 -0.87
C LYS A 143 18.52 5.93 -0.80
N LEU A 144 18.07 5.15 0.19
CA LEU A 144 16.64 4.97 0.46
C LEU A 144 15.94 6.31 0.72
N GLY A 145 16.53 7.16 1.56
CA GLY A 145 15.98 8.47 1.88
C GLY A 145 15.90 9.40 0.68
N MET A 146 16.83 9.33 -0.28
CA MET A 146 16.73 10.10 -1.54
C MET A 146 15.55 9.60 -2.39
N TYR A 147 15.40 8.28 -2.53
CA TYR A 147 14.32 7.66 -3.28
C TYR A 147 12.93 8.02 -2.72
N LEU A 148 12.74 7.87 -1.40
CA LEU A 148 11.47 8.20 -0.75
C LEU A 148 11.13 9.69 -0.84
N ARG A 149 12.11 10.58 -0.63
CA ARG A 149 11.90 12.03 -0.77
C ARG A 149 11.50 12.43 -2.19
N ARG A 150 12.09 11.78 -3.21
CA ARG A 150 11.70 12.00 -4.62
C ARG A 150 10.25 11.61 -4.85
N ARG A 151 9.81 10.43 -4.39
CA ARG A 151 8.40 10.01 -4.51
C ARG A 151 7.46 10.95 -3.77
N LEU A 152 7.82 11.38 -2.57
CA LEU A 152 7.03 12.33 -1.80
C LEU A 152 6.87 13.67 -2.54
N ARG A 153 7.94 14.20 -3.13
CA ARG A 153 7.90 15.42 -3.93
C ARG A 153 6.95 15.29 -5.12
N VAL A 154 7.06 14.19 -5.87
CA VAL A 154 6.16 13.90 -7.02
C VAL A 154 4.70 13.82 -6.56
N ALA A 155 4.43 13.13 -5.44
CA ALA A 155 3.09 13.04 -4.88
C ALA A 155 2.52 14.40 -4.44
N GLN A 156 3.33 15.23 -3.80
CA GLN A 156 2.94 16.58 -3.36
C GLN A 156 2.62 17.48 -4.55
N GLU A 157 3.44 17.46 -5.59
CA GLU A 157 3.17 18.25 -6.81
C GLU A 157 1.91 17.74 -7.54
N GLY A 158 1.68 16.43 -7.57
CA GLY A 158 0.44 15.84 -8.09
C GLY A 158 -0.80 16.26 -7.29
N GLN A 159 -0.73 16.25 -5.97
CA GLN A 159 -1.79 16.74 -5.09
C GLN A 159 -2.06 18.23 -5.32
N ARG A 160 -1.00 19.03 -5.41
CA ARG A 160 -1.07 20.45 -5.71
C ARG A 160 -1.78 20.69 -7.04
N ARG A 161 -1.42 19.95 -8.10
CA ARG A 161 -2.09 19.99 -9.41
C ARG A 161 -3.58 19.72 -9.31
N ASN A 162 -3.96 18.67 -8.59
CA ASN A 162 -5.36 18.26 -8.42
C ASN A 162 -6.17 19.37 -7.71
N ILE A 163 -5.61 19.91 -6.62
CA ILE A 163 -6.20 21.04 -5.90
C ILE A 163 -6.39 22.24 -6.84
N PHE A 164 -5.36 22.63 -7.59
CA PHE A 164 -5.47 23.74 -8.55
C PHE A 164 -6.56 23.51 -9.59
N LEU A 165 -6.65 22.31 -10.18
CA LEU A 165 -7.68 21.98 -11.17
C LEU A 165 -9.10 22.05 -10.59
N ARG A 166 -9.29 21.61 -9.34
CA ARG A 166 -10.58 21.68 -8.65
C ARG A 166 -11.05 23.12 -8.45
N TYR A 167 -10.15 24.03 -8.04
CA TYR A 167 -10.51 25.43 -7.79
C TYR A 167 -10.50 26.31 -9.05
N LEU A 168 -9.89 25.86 -10.15
CA LEU A 168 -9.74 26.65 -11.37
C LEU A 168 -11.08 27.12 -11.95
N GLY A 169 -12.09 26.24 -11.93
CA GLY A 169 -13.42 26.54 -12.48
C GLY A 169 -14.16 27.63 -11.70
N GLU A 170 -14.07 27.60 -10.37
CA GLU A 170 -14.69 28.60 -9.49
C GLU A 170 -14.02 29.97 -9.67
N VAL A 171 -12.69 29.99 -9.71
CA VAL A 171 -11.92 31.24 -9.93
C VAL A 171 -12.24 31.84 -11.30
N ALA A 172 -12.32 31.02 -12.35
CA ALA A 172 -12.67 31.51 -13.68
C ALA A 172 -14.09 32.13 -13.71
N THR A 173 -15.03 31.54 -12.98
CA THR A 173 -16.41 32.05 -12.88
C THR A 173 -16.46 33.39 -12.14
N ALA A 174 -15.78 33.50 -10.99
CA ALA A 174 -15.75 34.74 -10.20
C ALA A 174 -15.05 35.90 -10.92
N VAL A 175 -13.96 35.64 -11.64
CA VAL A 175 -13.25 36.69 -12.39
C VAL A 175 -14.02 37.11 -13.64
N SER A 176 -14.70 36.16 -14.30
CA SER A 176 -15.58 36.45 -15.43
C SER A 176 -16.75 37.34 -15.03
N SER A 177 -17.37 37.10 -13.87
CA SER A 177 -18.48 37.93 -13.38
C SER A 177 -18.07 39.35 -13.01
N MET A 178 -16.87 39.55 -12.46
CA MET A 178 -16.38 40.89 -12.10
C MET A 178 -15.91 41.71 -13.32
N ASN A 179 -15.19 41.09 -14.25
CA ASN A 179 -14.53 41.80 -15.36
C ASN A 179 -15.30 41.73 -16.69
N GLY A 180 -16.39 40.95 -16.77
CA GLY A 180 -17.17 40.76 -18.00
C GLY A 180 -16.43 40.00 -19.11
N ILE A 181 -15.36 39.29 -18.78
CA ILE A 181 -14.52 38.55 -19.74
C ILE A 181 -15.12 37.16 -19.99
N ASN A 182 -14.93 36.61 -21.20
CA ASN A 182 -15.34 35.24 -21.53
C ASN A 182 -14.66 34.21 -20.59
N ARG A 183 -15.49 33.45 -19.86
CA ARG A 183 -15.08 32.44 -18.88
C ARG A 183 -14.19 31.36 -19.47
N ASP A 184 -14.53 30.85 -20.65
CA ASP A 184 -13.87 29.69 -21.23
C ASP A 184 -12.47 30.06 -21.74
N ALA A 185 -12.31 31.26 -22.31
CA ALA A 185 -11.01 31.80 -22.69
C ALA A 185 -10.10 32.03 -21.47
N LEU A 186 -10.66 32.49 -20.35
CA LEU A 186 -9.93 32.67 -19.10
C LEU A 186 -9.52 31.32 -18.49
N TYR A 187 -10.43 30.35 -18.49
CA TYR A 187 -10.17 29.00 -18.00
C TYR A 187 -9.02 28.33 -18.76
N GLN A 188 -8.98 28.44 -20.09
CA GLN A 188 -7.89 27.90 -20.91
C GLN A 188 -6.53 28.55 -20.57
N ARG A 189 -6.48 29.88 -20.42
CA ARG A 189 -5.26 30.58 -19.99
C ARG A 189 -4.80 30.17 -18.60
N LEU A 190 -5.73 30.01 -17.66
CA LEU A 190 -5.44 29.54 -16.31
C LEU A 190 -4.96 28.08 -16.31
N LEU A 191 -5.50 27.25 -17.21
CA LEU A 191 -5.03 25.88 -17.44
C LEU A 191 -3.61 25.85 -17.98
N GLU A 192 -3.26 26.72 -18.92
CA GLU A 192 -1.90 26.86 -19.44
C GLU A 192 -0.93 27.32 -18.35
N VAL A 193 -1.32 28.28 -17.52
CA VAL A 193 -0.52 28.74 -16.38
C VAL A 193 -0.35 27.62 -15.36
N ALA A 194 -1.41 26.86 -15.07
CA ALA A 194 -1.36 25.70 -14.20
C ALA A 194 -0.41 24.64 -14.78
N LYS A 195 -0.52 24.28 -16.06
CA LYS A 195 0.40 23.36 -16.73
C LYS A 195 1.84 23.85 -16.66
N ARG A 196 2.11 25.14 -16.90
CA ARG A 196 3.46 25.72 -16.84
C ARG A 196 4.05 25.70 -15.42
N LYS A 197 3.27 26.08 -14.40
CA LYS A 197 3.75 26.05 -13.00
C LYS A 197 3.86 24.65 -12.43
N THR A 198 3.03 23.73 -12.91
CA THR A 198 3.06 22.33 -12.46
C THR A 198 3.89 21.44 -13.38
N ALA A 199 4.53 22.00 -14.42
CA ALA A 199 5.48 21.29 -15.28
C ALA A 199 6.73 20.85 -14.48
N GLU A 200 7.01 21.49 -13.34
CA GLU A 200 8.02 21.01 -12.39
C GLU A 200 7.67 19.62 -11.82
N ALA A 201 6.38 19.25 -11.78
CA ALA A 201 5.92 17.92 -11.38
C ALA A 201 6.28 16.83 -12.40
N ASP A 202 6.35 17.22 -13.68
CA ASP A 202 6.63 16.32 -14.79
C ASP A 202 8.14 16.26 -15.10
N THR A 203 8.95 17.21 -14.60
CA THR A 203 10.42 17.17 -14.74
C THR A 203 11.09 16.31 -13.67
N ILE A 204 11.69 15.20 -14.10
CA ILE A 204 12.67 14.45 -13.31
C ILE A 204 13.95 15.30 -13.25
N LEU A 205 14.32 15.75 -12.05
CA LEU A 205 15.51 16.56 -11.79
C LEU A 205 16.62 15.70 -11.17
N ASN A 206 17.84 15.82 -11.70
CA ASN A 206 19.03 15.23 -11.11
C ASN A 206 19.50 16.02 -9.88
N ASP A 207 20.41 15.43 -9.09
CA ASP A 207 21.01 16.02 -7.87
C ASP A 207 21.75 17.36 -8.11
N ARG A 208 21.93 17.75 -9.37
CA ARG A 208 22.53 19.02 -9.81
C ARG A 208 21.56 20.00 -10.51
N GLY A 209 20.25 19.75 -10.46
CA GLY A 209 19.23 20.66 -10.99
C GLY A 209 19.08 20.69 -12.52
N ARG A 210 19.63 19.70 -13.24
CA ARG A 210 19.42 19.51 -14.68
C ARG A 210 18.26 18.53 -14.92
N LYS A 211 17.48 18.78 -15.98
CA LYS A 211 16.42 17.86 -16.47
C LYS A 211 17.10 16.59 -17.00
N ILE A 212 16.66 15.40 -16.58
CA ILE A 212 17.01 14.16 -17.29
C ILE A 212 15.84 13.70 -18.15
N GLU A 213 16.14 13.41 -19.41
CA GLU A 213 15.34 12.57 -20.29
C GLU A 213 15.67 11.12 -19.92
N ASP A 214 14.77 10.45 -19.21
CA ASP A 214 14.62 9.00 -18.91
C ASP A 214 15.83 8.05 -18.73
N GLU A 215 17.08 8.49 -18.72
CA GLU A 215 18.21 7.60 -18.49
C GLU A 215 18.51 7.48 -16.99
N GLU A 216 18.06 6.35 -16.46
CA GLU A 216 18.51 5.64 -15.26
C GLU A 216 19.01 6.51 -14.09
N LEU A 217 18.18 6.53 -13.05
CA LEU A 217 18.56 6.85 -11.68
C LEU A 217 19.93 6.27 -11.32
N ASP A 218 21.00 7.07 -11.42
CA ASP A 218 22.33 6.70 -10.91
C ASP A 218 22.31 6.72 -9.38
N LEU A 219 21.79 5.63 -8.80
CA LEU A 219 21.80 5.36 -7.38
C LEU A 219 23.15 4.70 -6.97
N GLY A 220 24.15 4.74 -7.86
CA GLY A 220 25.42 4.04 -7.78
C GLY A 220 25.29 2.54 -8.00
N GLU A 221 26.42 1.87 -8.21
CA GLU A 221 26.55 0.44 -8.58
C GLU A 221 25.80 -0.55 -7.67
N ASN A 222 25.44 -0.15 -6.45
CA ASN A 222 24.87 -1.03 -5.42
C ASN A 222 23.35 -0.89 -5.22
N VAL A 223 22.62 -0.18 -6.09
CA VAL A 223 21.16 -0.04 -5.96
C VAL A 223 20.47 -0.40 -7.26
N VAL A 224 19.67 -1.46 -7.19
CA VAL A 224 18.81 -1.92 -8.27
C VAL A 224 17.38 -1.54 -7.92
N ILE A 225 16.74 -0.72 -8.75
CA ILE A 225 15.29 -0.52 -8.67
C ILE A 225 14.63 -1.62 -9.49
N VAL A 226 14.04 -2.59 -8.81
CA VAL A 226 13.16 -3.56 -9.47
C VAL A 226 11.80 -2.88 -9.61
N ALA A 227 11.42 -2.54 -10.84
CA ALA A 227 10.05 -2.13 -11.11
C ALA A 227 9.11 -3.27 -10.67
N PRO A 228 8.05 -2.99 -9.90
CA PRO A 228 7.07 -4.02 -9.60
C PRO A 228 6.53 -4.54 -10.93
N VAL A 229 6.63 -5.85 -11.14
CA VAL A 229 6.00 -6.52 -12.28
C VAL A 229 4.50 -6.28 -12.13
N LEU A 230 3.98 -5.26 -12.82
CA LEU A 230 2.55 -5.08 -12.96
C LEU A 230 2.03 -6.35 -13.64
N PRO A 231 1.04 -7.06 -13.07
CA PRO A 231 0.41 -8.16 -13.78
C PRO A 231 -0.09 -7.59 -15.12
N HIS A 232 0.29 -8.24 -16.23
CA HIS A 232 -0.12 -7.84 -17.57
C HIS A 232 -1.62 -7.61 -17.59
N VAL A 233 -2.03 -6.34 -17.59
CA VAL A 233 -3.40 -5.96 -17.92
C VAL A 233 -3.52 -6.28 -19.40
N VAL A 234 -4.08 -7.46 -19.70
CA VAL A 234 -4.55 -7.80 -21.04
C VAL A 234 -5.57 -6.71 -21.39
N LYS A 235 -5.13 -5.73 -22.17
CA LYS A 235 -6.03 -4.78 -22.81
C LYS A 235 -6.84 -5.59 -23.81
N HIS A 236 -8.02 -6.06 -23.40
CA HIS A 236 -9.03 -6.42 -24.37
C HIS A 236 -9.34 -5.14 -25.17
N PRO A 237 -9.17 -5.16 -26.50
CA PRO A 237 -9.54 -4.02 -27.33
C PRO A 237 -11.02 -3.74 -27.11
N ILE A 238 -11.34 -2.56 -26.60
CA ILE A 238 -12.70 -2.05 -26.61
C ILE A 238 -12.97 -1.69 -28.07
N GLU A 239 -13.66 -2.57 -28.79
CA GLU A 239 -14.24 -2.20 -30.07
C GLU A 239 -15.31 -1.11 -29.82
N PRO A 240 -15.35 -0.05 -30.63
CA PRO A 240 -16.36 0.98 -30.49
C PRO A 240 -17.70 0.42 -30.98
N GLU A 241 -18.66 0.22 -30.07
CA GLU A 241 -20.03 -0.10 -30.45
C GLU A 241 -20.63 1.05 -31.29
N SER A 242 -20.69 0.85 -32.60
CA SER A 242 -21.50 1.63 -33.51
C SER A 242 -22.94 1.10 -33.46
N GLY A 243 -23.85 1.86 -32.87
CA GLY A 243 -25.28 1.55 -32.84
C GLY A 243 -26.14 2.81 -32.79
N THR A 244 -26.55 3.29 -33.96
CA THR A 244 -27.54 4.36 -34.17
C THR A 244 -28.92 3.94 -33.62
N PRO A 245 -29.76 4.87 -33.10
CA PRO A 245 -30.98 4.51 -32.36
C PRO A 245 -32.15 4.20 -33.29
N ALA A 246 -32.81 3.06 -33.10
CA ALA A 246 -34.07 2.72 -33.77
C ALA A 246 -35.28 2.93 -32.83
N GLN A 247 -36.23 3.74 -33.29
CA GLN A 247 -37.52 4.04 -32.67
C GLN A 247 -38.50 2.85 -32.70
N PRO A 248 -39.60 2.90 -31.91
CA PRO A 248 -40.38 1.73 -31.54
C PRO A 248 -41.50 1.43 -32.53
N ASN A 249 -41.73 0.15 -32.86
CA ASN A 249 -42.91 -0.27 -33.62
C ASN A 249 -43.86 -1.13 -32.78
N ARG A 250 -45.14 -0.76 -32.91
CA ARG A 250 -46.34 -1.34 -32.30
C ARG A 250 -46.85 -2.56 -33.09
N SER A 251 -47.73 -3.32 -32.43
CA SER A 251 -48.67 -4.37 -32.90
C SER A 251 -48.09 -5.79 -33.03
N ALA A 252 -48.75 -6.90 -32.66
CA ALA A 252 -50.18 -7.16 -32.51
C ALA A 252 -50.51 -8.27 -31.46
N VAL A 253 -51.61 -8.03 -30.75
CA VAL A 253 -52.66 -8.93 -30.22
C VAL A 253 -52.56 -10.45 -30.51
N SER A 254 -52.69 -11.26 -29.45
CA SER A 254 -53.58 -12.45 -29.45
C SER A 254 -54.11 -12.78 -28.05
N LYS A 255 -55.44 -12.93 -27.94
CA LYS A 255 -56.25 -13.16 -26.74
C LYS A 255 -56.21 -14.63 -26.26
N GLY A 256 -56.39 -14.85 -24.95
CA GLY A 256 -56.81 -16.15 -24.39
C GLY A 256 -56.95 -16.22 -22.86
N LYS A 257 -58.16 -15.88 -22.35
CA LYS A 257 -58.87 -16.23 -21.07
C LYS A 257 -58.30 -17.41 -20.22
N LYS A 258 -58.49 -17.58 -18.90
CA LYS A 258 -59.36 -17.00 -17.83
C LYS A 258 -58.98 -17.64 -16.46
N GLY A 259 -59.15 -16.90 -15.35
CA GLY A 259 -59.54 -17.37 -13.99
C GLY A 259 -58.48 -18.10 -13.15
N SER A 260 -58.41 -18.03 -11.81
CA SER A 260 -59.28 -17.46 -10.79
C SER A 260 -58.62 -17.55 -9.39
N LYS A 261 -58.94 -16.56 -8.53
CA LYS A 261 -59.08 -16.62 -7.05
C LYS A 261 -57.83 -16.80 -6.15
N SER A 262 -57.57 -15.72 -5.40
CA SER A 262 -56.95 -15.70 -4.08
C SER A 262 -57.78 -16.49 -3.04
N PRO A 263 -57.19 -16.81 -1.88
CA PRO A 263 -57.89 -16.51 -0.64
C PRO A 263 -57.00 -15.81 0.40
N ALA A 264 -57.68 -15.01 1.21
CA ALA A 264 -57.13 -14.26 2.33
C ALA A 264 -57.16 -15.09 3.64
N ARG A 265 -56.17 -14.78 4.49
CA ARG A 265 -56.24 -14.61 5.97
C ARG A 265 -56.52 -15.83 6.86
N LYS A 266 -55.60 -16.08 7.79
CA LYS A 266 -55.94 -16.34 9.21
C LYS A 266 -54.82 -15.85 10.14
N VAL A 267 -55.21 -14.92 11.02
CA VAL A 267 -54.47 -14.41 12.17
C VAL A 267 -55.13 -15.03 13.41
N THR A 268 -54.35 -15.52 14.36
CA THR A 268 -54.74 -15.71 15.78
C THR A 268 -53.47 -15.92 16.66
N PRO A 269 -53.51 -15.71 17.99
CA PRO A 269 -52.65 -14.71 18.64
C PRO A 269 -51.73 -15.23 19.78
N GLN A 270 -50.85 -14.31 20.21
CA GLN A 270 -50.09 -14.17 21.46
C GLN A 270 -50.15 -15.28 22.55
N LYS A 271 -48.96 -15.62 23.08
CA LYS A 271 -48.75 -15.75 24.54
C LYS A 271 -47.41 -15.13 24.97
N SER A 272 -47.53 -14.10 25.80
CA SER A 272 -46.51 -13.50 26.64
C SER A 272 -46.10 -14.44 27.78
N HIS A 273 -44.81 -14.56 28.06
CA HIS A 273 -44.32 -14.96 29.38
C HIS A 273 -43.27 -13.96 29.87
N LYS A 274 -43.62 -13.32 30.99
CA LYS A 274 -42.84 -12.38 31.78
C LYS A 274 -42.68 -13.01 33.16
N LYS A 275 -41.44 -13.19 33.63
CA LYS A 275 -40.96 -13.39 35.02
C LYS A 275 -39.47 -13.76 34.91
N ASN A 276 -38.52 -13.30 35.72
CA ASN A 276 -38.55 -12.44 36.89
C ASN A 276 -37.14 -11.90 37.18
N LYS A 277 -37.10 -10.85 38.01
CA LYS A 277 -35.96 -10.14 38.60
C LYS A 277 -34.98 -11.02 39.42
N ARG A 278 -33.73 -10.51 39.49
CA ARG A 278 -32.75 -10.46 40.60
C ARG A 278 -32.17 -11.79 41.13
N THR A 279 -30.84 -11.93 40.99
CA THR A 279 -29.85 -11.70 42.05
C THR A 279 -28.56 -11.18 41.41
#